data_AF-A0A2V6SSQ9-F1
#
_entry.id   AF-A0A2V6SSQ9-F1
#
_cell.length_a   1.000
_cell.length_b   1.000
_cell.length_c   1.000
_cell.angle_alpha   90.00
_cell.angle_beta   90.00
_cell.angle_gamma   90.00
#
_symmetry.space_group_name_H-M   'P 1'
#
loop_
_entity.id
_entity.type
_entity.pdbx_description
1 polymer ?
#
loop_
_entity_poly.entity_id
_entity_poly.type
_entity_poly.pdbx_seq_one_letter_code
_entity_poly.pdbx_strand_id
1 'polypeptide(L)'
;MPARQGEMSIRRRLLRWSNRFALVNAALLAVVGLRYLWYYFALTPSPAWLYAIVAFMGHVAMLAYIPIVLVLVPVTMLIPRPPVILSFGVFLASAVLSFLALDSLVFAENRYHLGILTITLLAPPSWAFFALYFLLGTA
;
A
#
# COMPACT_ATOMS: atom_id res chain seq x y z
N MET A 1 2.08 -21.33 -33.64
CA MET A 1 2.05 -19.88 -33.31
C MET A 1 0.80 -19.35 -32.55
N PRO A 2 -0.33 -20.07 -32.34
CA PRO A 2 -1.49 -19.50 -31.62
C PRO A 2 -1.32 -19.36 -30.11
N ALA A 3 -0.50 -20.22 -29.46
CA ALA A 3 -0.27 -20.16 -28.01
C ALA A 3 0.36 -18.83 -27.53
N ARG A 4 1.34 -18.30 -28.28
CA ARG A 4 2.00 -17.02 -27.95
C ARG A 4 1.03 -15.82 -28.05
N GLN A 5 0.07 -15.86 -28.97
CA GLN A 5 -0.94 -14.81 -29.08
C GLN A 5 -1.90 -14.83 -27.88
N GLY A 6 -2.28 -16.03 -27.42
CA GLY A 6 -3.07 -16.23 -26.21
C GLY A 6 -2.38 -15.64 -24.98
N GLU A 7 -1.11 -15.97 -24.75
CA GLU A 7 -0.33 -15.44 -23.61
C GLU A 7 -0.18 -13.92 -23.63
N MET A 8 0.06 -13.32 -24.79
CA MET A 8 0.16 -11.86 -24.92
C MET A 8 -1.16 -11.16 -24.61
N SER A 9 -2.29 -11.78 -24.95
CA SER A 9 -3.62 -11.26 -24.58
C SER A 9 -3.86 -11.30 -23.06
N ILE A 10 -3.41 -12.37 -22.39
CA ILE A 10 -3.50 -12.55 -20.94
C ILE A 10 -2.62 -11.51 -20.23
N ARG A 11 -1.36 -11.35 -20.64
CA ARG A 11 -0.44 -10.34 -20.07
C ARG A 11 -1.03 -8.94 -20.13
N ARG A 12 -1.56 -8.53 -21.29
CA ARG A 12 -2.21 -7.22 -21.46
C ARG A 12 -3.44 -7.06 -20.56
N ARG A 13 -4.20 -8.13 -20.32
CA ARG A 13 -5.34 -8.11 -19.40
C ARG A 13 -4.87 -7.97 -17.94
N LEU A 14 -3.83 -8.69 -17.54
CA LEU A 14 -3.26 -8.64 -16.19
C LEU A 14 -2.59 -7.29 -15.90
N LEU A 15 -1.91 -6.68 -16.87
CA LEU A 15 -1.35 -5.33 -16.72
C LEU A 15 -2.45 -4.26 -16.56
N ARG A 16 -3.51 -4.34 -17.37
CA ARG A 16 -4.67 -3.45 -17.23
C ARG A 16 -5.37 -3.63 -15.89
N TRP A 17 -5.50 -4.87 -15.42
CA TRP A 17 -6.00 -5.17 -14.09
C TRP A 17 -5.09 -4.57 -13.01
N SER A 18 -3.77 -4.77 -13.10
CA SER A 18 -2.79 -4.27 -12.13
C SER A 18 -2.84 -2.76 -11.98
N ASN A 19 -3.01 -2.01 -13.08
CA ASN A 19 -3.15 -0.55 -13.01
C ASN A 19 -4.46 -0.12 -12.30
N ARG A 20 -5.59 -0.74 -12.62
CA ARG A 20 -6.87 -0.44 -11.94
C ARG A 20 -6.82 -0.84 -10.47
N PHE A 21 -6.16 -1.95 -10.16
CA PHE A 21 -5.96 -2.43 -8.81
C PHE A 21 -5.06 -1.49 -7.99
N ALA A 22 -3.97 -0.99 -8.57
CA ALA A 22 -3.11 0.02 -7.95
C ALA A 22 -3.89 1.32 -7.66
N LEU A 23 -4.73 1.77 -8.59
CA LEU A 23 -5.57 2.97 -8.41
C LEU A 23 -6.56 2.82 -7.24
N VAL A 24 -7.23 1.67 -7.13
CA VAL A 24 -8.14 1.38 -6.00
C VAL A 24 -7.37 1.35 -4.69
N ASN A 25 -6.19 0.72 -4.66
CA ASN A 25 -5.36 0.69 -3.44
C ASN A 25 -4.80 2.06 -3.08
N ALA A 26 -4.49 2.94 -4.05
CA ALA A 26 -4.12 4.32 -3.77
C ALA A 26 -5.24 5.06 -3.04
N ALA A 27 -6.50 4.86 -3.44
CA ALA A 27 -7.64 5.43 -2.75
C ALA A 27 -7.80 4.85 -1.33
N LEU A 28 -7.61 3.54 -1.13
CA LEU A 28 -7.65 2.92 0.20
C LEU A 28 -6.53 3.44 1.12
N LEU A 29 -5.30 3.53 0.62
CA LEU A 29 -4.18 4.12 1.34
C LEU A 29 -4.44 5.60 1.66
N ALA A 30 -5.08 6.35 0.75
CA ALA A 30 -5.47 7.72 1.01
C ALA A 30 -6.50 7.80 2.16
N VAL A 31 -7.49 6.91 2.21
CA VAL A 31 -8.47 6.88 3.31
C VAL A 31 -7.78 6.65 4.66
N VAL A 32 -6.85 5.69 4.74
CA VAL A 32 -6.07 5.44 5.97
C VAL A 32 -5.16 6.63 6.28
N GLY A 33 -4.50 7.16 5.26
CA GLY A 33 -3.53 8.25 5.37
C GLY A 33 -4.13 9.61 5.74
N LEU A 34 -5.44 9.82 5.54
CA LEU A 34 -6.14 11.02 6.01
C LEU A 34 -5.95 11.24 7.51
N ARG A 35 -5.73 10.17 8.28
CA ARG A 35 -5.42 10.26 9.71
C ARG A 35 -4.17 11.09 9.99
N TYR A 36 -3.12 10.98 9.19
CA TYR A 36 -1.91 11.81 9.36
C TYR A 36 -2.24 13.27 9.13
N LEU A 37 -2.91 13.56 8.01
CA LEU A 37 -3.35 14.90 7.64
C LEU A 37 -4.23 15.52 8.75
N TRP A 38 -5.14 14.77 9.36
CA TRP A 38 -6.01 15.26 10.44
C TRP A 38 -5.22 15.86 11.61
N TYR A 39 -4.12 15.21 12.01
CA TYR A 39 -3.28 15.72 13.09
C TYR A 39 -2.48 16.96 12.71
N TYR A 40 -2.18 17.16 11.43
CA TYR A 40 -1.57 18.40 10.93
C TYR A 40 -2.61 19.51 10.69
N PHE A 41 -3.83 19.18 10.26
CA PHE A 41 -4.95 20.11 10.02
C PHE A 41 -5.39 20.88 11.27
N ALA A 42 -5.14 20.35 12.46
CA ALA A 42 -5.38 21.06 13.70
C ALA A 42 -4.49 22.31 13.90
N LEU A 43 -3.40 22.48 13.14
CA LEU A 43 -2.38 23.51 13.35
C LEU A 43 -2.58 24.81 12.53
N THR A 44 -3.81 25.31 12.36
CA THR A 44 -4.22 26.59 11.72
C THR A 44 -4.16 26.68 10.18
N PRO A 45 -5.09 27.44 9.53
CA PRO A 45 -5.12 27.58 8.07
C PRO A 45 -3.88 28.27 7.47
N SER A 46 -3.20 27.63 6.50
CA SER A 46 -2.00 28.14 5.83
C SER A 46 -2.07 27.97 4.31
N PRO A 47 -1.51 28.88 3.50
CA PRO A 47 -1.36 28.69 2.04
C PRO A 47 -0.63 27.39 1.66
N ALA A 48 0.13 26.80 2.59
CA ALA A 48 0.79 25.51 2.41
C ALA A 48 -0.17 24.31 2.26
N TRP A 49 -1.49 24.48 2.44
CA TRP A 49 -2.46 23.39 2.31
C TRP A 49 -2.54 22.79 0.92
N LEU A 50 -2.47 23.64 -0.12
CA LEU A 50 -2.47 23.13 -1.48
C LEU A 50 -1.27 22.21 -1.70
N TYR A 51 -0.10 22.61 -1.20
CA TYR A 51 1.09 21.78 -1.21
C TYR A 51 0.88 20.48 -0.43
N ALA A 52 0.34 20.54 0.79
CA ALA A 52 0.13 19.36 1.63
C ALA A 52 -0.82 18.34 0.98
N ILE A 53 -1.93 18.79 0.38
CA ILE A 53 -2.89 17.92 -0.32
C ILE A 53 -2.24 17.29 -1.56
N VAL A 54 -1.54 18.08 -2.37
CA VAL A 54 -0.87 17.57 -3.58
C VAL A 54 0.24 16.58 -3.22
N ALA A 55 1.07 16.91 -2.22
CA ALA A 55 2.13 16.04 -1.73
C ALA A 55 1.55 14.73 -1.15
N PHE A 56 0.47 14.82 -0.37
CA PHE A 56 -0.23 13.66 0.16
C PHE A 56 -0.74 12.74 -0.95
N MET A 57 -1.49 13.29 -1.92
CA MET A 57 -2.05 12.52 -3.03
C MET A 57 -0.95 11.85 -3.86
N GLY A 58 0.12 12.58 -4.16
CA GLY A 58 1.29 12.02 -4.85
C GLY A 58 1.98 10.92 -4.06
N HIS A 59 2.14 11.10 -2.75
CA HIS A 59 2.79 10.14 -1.88
C HIS A 59 1.99 8.84 -1.73
N VAL A 60 0.69 8.91 -1.43
CA VAL A 60 -0.14 7.70 -1.29
C VAL A 60 -0.33 6.97 -2.64
N ALA A 61 -0.37 7.71 -3.76
CA ALA A 61 -0.34 7.11 -5.08
C ALA A 61 0.99 6.38 -5.33
N MET A 62 2.13 7.01 -5.02
CA MET A 62 3.44 6.39 -5.12
C MET A 62 3.52 5.10 -4.30
N LEU A 63 3.06 5.12 -3.04
CA LEU A 63 3.04 3.95 -2.17
C LEU A 63 2.21 2.79 -2.72
N ALA A 64 1.08 3.07 -3.37
CA ALA A 64 0.27 2.02 -4.01
C ALA A 64 0.93 1.45 -5.27
N TYR A 65 1.60 2.30 -6.06
CA TYR A 65 2.13 1.91 -7.36
C TYR A 65 3.51 1.23 -7.29
N ILE A 66 4.39 1.61 -6.36
CA ILE A 66 5.72 1.00 -6.19
C ILE A 66 5.67 -0.54 -6.11
N PRO A 67 4.93 -1.17 -5.19
CA PRO A 67 4.89 -2.63 -5.07
C PRO A 67 4.33 -3.30 -6.33
N ILE A 68 3.37 -2.65 -6.99
CA ILE A 68 2.74 -3.17 -8.21
C ILE A 68 3.72 -3.10 -9.39
N VAL A 69 4.38 -1.96 -9.60
CA VAL A 69 5.28 -1.74 -10.73
C VAL A 69 6.60 -2.51 -10.56
N LEU A 70 7.19 -2.50 -9.36
CA LEU A 70 8.50 -3.12 -9.12
C LEU A 70 8.42 -4.63 -8.87
N VAL A 71 7.28 -5.15 -8.40
CA VAL A 71 7.16 -6.56 -8.04
C VAL A 71 6.12 -7.26 -8.91
N LEU A 72 4.86 -6.80 -8.90
CA LEU A 72 3.76 -7.52 -9.55
C LEU A 72 3.88 -7.54 -11.09
N VAL A 73 4.30 -6.43 -11.70
CA VAL A 73 4.49 -6.32 -13.15
C VAL A 73 5.60 -7.26 -13.65
N PRO A 74 6.81 -7.29 -13.06
CA PRO A 74 7.83 -8.29 -13.40
C PRO A 74 7.35 -9.73 -13.25
N VAL A 75 6.66 -10.07 -12.15
CA VAL A 75 6.10 -11.40 -11.93
C VAL A 75 5.08 -11.75 -13.02
N THR A 76 4.25 -10.79 -13.44
CA THR A 76 3.28 -10.96 -14.54
C THR A 76 3.98 -11.22 -15.89
N MET A 77 5.14 -10.63 -16.13
CA MET A 77 5.92 -10.87 -17.36
C MET A 77 6.57 -12.26 -17.38
N LEU A 78 7.03 -12.74 -16.23
CA LEU A 78 7.68 -14.04 -16.08
C LEU A 78 6.65 -15.19 -16.04
N ILE A 79 5.57 -15.03 -15.28
CA ILE A 79 4.58 -16.09 -15.00
C ILE A 79 3.17 -15.50 -15.21
N PRO A 80 2.63 -15.49 -16.46
CA PRO A 80 1.33 -14.89 -16.76
C PRO A 80 0.15 -15.80 -16.37
N ARG A 81 0.11 -16.26 -15.12
CA ARG A 81 -0.95 -17.11 -14.56
C ARG A 81 -1.93 -16.26 -13.75
N PRO A 82 -3.17 -16.03 -14.22
CA PRO A 82 -4.14 -15.17 -13.53
C PRO A 82 -4.34 -15.46 -12.04
N PRO A 83 -4.56 -16.70 -11.58
CA PRO A 83 -4.81 -16.93 -10.16
C PRO A 83 -3.60 -16.54 -9.29
N VAL A 84 -2.38 -16.80 -9.76
CA VAL A 84 -1.14 -16.46 -9.03
C VAL A 84 -0.98 -14.95 -8.95
N ILE A 85 -1.15 -14.23 -10.06
CA ILE A 85 -0.98 -12.76 -10.10
C ILE A 85 -2.04 -12.06 -9.26
N LEU A 86 -3.30 -12.51 -9.32
CA LEU A 86 -4.38 -11.93 -8.53
C LEU A 86 -4.14 -12.14 -7.03
N SER A 87 -3.89 -13.38 -6.60
CA SER A 87 -3.65 -13.69 -5.18
C SER A 87 -2.41 -12.98 -4.64
N PHE A 88 -1.32 -12.96 -5.41
CA PHE A 88 -0.09 -12.29 -5.00
C PHE A 88 -0.25 -10.76 -4.95
N GLY A 89 -0.97 -10.17 -5.92
CA GLY A 89 -1.29 -8.74 -5.92
C GLY A 89 -2.14 -8.33 -4.71
N VAL A 90 -3.17 -9.13 -4.39
CA VAL A 90 -4.00 -8.91 -3.20
C VAL A 90 -3.16 -9.00 -1.92
N PHE A 91 -2.37 -10.07 -1.76
CA PHE A 91 -1.49 -10.24 -0.59
C PHE A 91 -0.55 -9.05 -0.41
N LEU A 92 0.12 -8.61 -1.49
CA LEU A 92 1.07 -7.51 -1.45
C LEU A 92 0.39 -6.18 -1.06
N ALA A 93 -0.77 -5.90 -1.64
CA ALA A 93 -1.53 -4.70 -1.33
C ALA A 93 -2.09 -4.71 0.09
N SER A 94 -2.61 -5.85 0.56
CA SER A 94 -3.04 -6.03 1.94
C SER A 94 -1.90 -5.78 2.91
N ALA A 95 -0.71 -6.33 2.66
CA ALA A 95 0.45 -6.08 3.51
C ALA A 95 0.78 -4.58 3.60
N VAL A 96 0.85 -3.87 2.47
CA VAL A 96 1.11 -2.42 2.44
C VAL A 96 0.04 -1.63 3.20
N LEU A 97 -1.23 -1.97 3.00
CA LEU A 97 -2.36 -1.34 3.69
C LEU A 97 -2.30 -1.60 5.20
N SER A 98 -2.01 -2.83 5.64
CA SER A 98 -1.84 -3.20 7.04
C SER A 98 -0.67 -2.45 7.69
N PHE A 99 0.47 -2.34 6.99
CA PHE A 99 1.61 -1.56 7.49
C PHE A 99 1.27 -0.09 7.64
N LEU A 100 0.59 0.53 6.66
CA LEU A 100 0.16 1.93 6.76
C LEU A 100 -0.87 2.13 7.88
N ALA A 101 -1.82 1.20 8.04
CA ALA A 101 -2.80 1.26 9.11
C ALA A 101 -2.11 1.21 10.49
N LEU A 102 -1.16 0.30 10.67
CA LEU A 102 -0.40 0.20 11.91
C LEU A 102 0.45 1.44 12.17
N ASP A 103 1.14 1.96 11.15
CA ASP A 103 1.89 3.21 11.24
C ASP A 103 0.98 4.37 11.67
N SER A 104 -0.23 4.44 11.11
CA SER A 104 -1.21 5.49 11.46
C SER A 104 -1.66 5.42 12.92
N LEU A 105 -1.72 4.21 13.51
CA LEU A 105 -2.04 4.01 14.93
C LEU A 105 -0.88 4.44 15.82
N VAL A 106 0.36 4.07 15.46
CA VAL A 106 1.56 4.48 16.21
C VAL A 106 1.75 5.99 16.14
N PHE A 107 1.56 6.59 14.97
CA PHE A 107 1.65 8.03 14.77
C PHE A 107 0.59 8.80 15.55
N ALA A 108 -0.62 8.25 15.66
CA ALA A 108 -1.70 8.86 16.41
C ALA A 108 -1.36 9.08 17.89
N GLU A 109 -0.62 8.13 18.46
CA GLU A 109 -0.20 8.16 19.87
C GLU A 109 1.10 8.94 20.05
N ASN A 110 2.11 8.67 19.21
CA ASN A 110 3.49 9.09 19.49
C ASN A 110 4.03 10.18 18.55
N ARG A 111 3.29 10.56 17.50
CA ARG A 111 3.69 11.58 16.50
C ARG A 111 4.96 11.27 15.69
N TYR A 112 5.42 10.02 15.69
CA TYR A 112 6.46 9.53 14.80
C TYR A 112 5.97 8.34 13.97
N HIS A 113 6.64 8.11 12.84
CA HIS A 113 6.39 6.96 11.96
C HIS A 113 7.23 5.75 12.38
N LEU A 114 6.77 4.56 11.99
CA LEU A 114 7.52 3.32 12.08
C LEU A 114 8.84 3.46 11.31
N GLY A 115 9.92 3.15 11.99
CA GLY A 115 11.25 3.09 11.43
C GLY A 115 12.12 2.06 12.15
N ILE A 116 13.38 1.98 11.74
CA ILE A 116 14.34 1.04 12.32
C ILE A 116 14.45 1.23 13.84
N LEU A 117 14.49 2.49 14.30
CA LEU A 117 14.56 2.82 15.72
C LEU A 117 13.32 2.38 16.50
N THR A 118 12.12 2.55 15.95
CA THR A 118 10.89 2.13 16.63
C THR A 118 10.82 0.60 16.72
N ILE A 119 11.22 -0.10 15.65
CA ILE A 119 11.34 -1.57 15.62
C ILE A 119 12.28 -2.08 16.71
N THR A 120 13.40 -1.40 16.94
CA THR A 120 14.35 -1.77 18.01
C THR A 120 13.90 -1.41 19.42
N LEU A 121 12.97 -0.45 19.55
CA LEU A 121 12.42 -0.02 20.84
C LEU A 121 11.15 -0.79 21.24
N LEU A 122 10.51 -1.50 20.31
CA LEU A 122 9.33 -2.33 20.59
C LEU A 122 9.73 -3.58 21.39
N ALA A 123 9.16 -3.73 22.59
CA ALA A 123 9.32 -4.94 23.40
C ALA A 123 8.73 -6.17 22.67
N PRO A 124 9.22 -7.40 22.93
CA PRO A 124 8.71 -8.63 22.30
C PRO A 124 7.17 -8.82 22.27
N PRO A 125 6.40 -8.41 23.30
CA PRO A 125 4.93 -8.50 23.26
C PRO A 125 4.29 -7.63 22.17
N SER A 126 4.92 -6.51 21.81
CA SER A 126 4.44 -5.59 20.78
C SER A 126 4.40 -6.25 19.40
N TRP A 127 5.32 -7.19 19.14
CA TRP A 127 5.35 -7.97 17.90
C TRP A 127 4.23 -9.01 17.81
N ALA A 128 3.79 -9.55 18.96
CA ALA A 128 2.65 -10.47 18.99
C ALA A 128 1.34 -9.72 18.66
N PHE A 129 1.14 -8.51 19.21
CA PHE A 129 0.02 -7.65 18.84
C PHE A 129 0.10 -7.19 17.37
N PHE A 130 1.30 -6.94 16.85
CA PHE A 130 1.52 -6.65 15.43
C PHE A 130 1.04 -7.81 14.53
N ALA A 131 1.47 -9.04 14.84
CA ALA A 131 1.05 -10.23 14.11
C ALA A 131 -0.47 -10.45 14.19
N LEU A 132 -1.07 -10.21 15.35
CA LEU A 132 -2.51 -10.29 15.56
C LEU A 132 -3.26 -9.28 14.67
N TYR A 133 -2.84 -8.01 14.66
CA TYR A 133 -3.46 -6.96 13.84
C TYR A 133 -3.29 -7.23 12.34
N PHE A 134 -2.13 -7.74 11.93
CA PHE A 134 -1.90 -8.18 10.55
C PHE A 134 -2.89 -9.29 10.16
N LEU A 135 -3.01 -10.33 11.00
CA LEU A 135 -3.94 -11.43 10.76
C LEU A 135 -5.40 -10.97 10.69
N LEU A 136 -5.84 -10.13 11.63
CA LEU A 136 -7.19 -9.55 11.64
C LEU A 136 -7.46 -8.64 10.44
N GLY A 137 -6.47 -7.92 9.95
CA GLY A 137 -6.61 -7.10 8.74
C GLY A 137 -6.63 -7.92 7.45
N THR A 138 -6.22 -9.20 7.49
CA THR A 138 -6.20 -10.11 6.34
C THR A 138 -7.28 -11.19 6.37
N ALA A 139 -8.04 -11.31 7.46
CA ALA A 139 -9.15 -12.23 7.64
C ALA A 139 -10.48 -11.58 7.24
#